data_AF-A0A1X7HV39-F1
#
_entry.id   AF-A0A1X7HV39-F1
#
_cell.length_a   1.000
_cell.length_b   1.000
_cell.length_c   1.000
_cell.angle_alpha   90.00
_cell.angle_beta   90.00
_cell.angle_gamma   90.00
#
_symmetry.space_group_name_H-M   'P 1'
#
loop_
_entity.id
_entity.type
_entity.pdbx_description
1 polymer ?
#
loop_
_entity_poly.entity_id
_entity_poly.type
_entity_poly.pdbx_seq_one_letter_code
_entity_poly.pdbx_strand_id
1 'polypeptide(L)' 'MRRIEYFLSIIIFLLASIAYQLGDGNTPWLISVPVLILLFGTPLFICVSVLYELSNLEPRDELKK' A
#
# COMPACT_ATOMS: atom_id res chain seq x y z
N MET A 1 -7.67 -3.16 -8.27
CA MET A 1 -6.39 -2.91 -8.98
C MET A 1 -6.05 -4.06 -9.90
N ARG A 2 -5.29 -3.82 -10.97
CA ARG A 2 -4.76 -4.90 -11.81
C ARG A 2 -3.62 -5.63 -11.08
N ARG A 3 -3.39 -6.90 -11.43
CA ARG A 3 -2.30 -7.73 -10.87
C ARG A 3 -0.93 -7.04 -10.89
N ILE A 4 -0.66 -6.22 -11.90
CA ILE A 4 0.59 -5.47 -12.06
C ILE A 4 0.73 -4.35 -11.01
N GLU A 5 -0.38 -3.68 -10.67
CA GLU A 5 -0.37 -2.58 -9.70
C GLU A 5 -0.09 -3.10 -8.28
N TYR A 6 -0.70 -4.21 -7.88
CA TYR A 6 -0.38 -4.88 -6.61
C TYR A 6 1.09 -5.33 -6.55
N PHE A 7 1.61 -5.91 -7.64
CA PHE A 7 3.00 -6.33 -7.72
C PHE A 7 3.97 -5.14 -7.60
N LEU A 8 3.66 -4.04 -8.28
CA LEU A 8 4.45 -2.81 -8.23
C LEU A 8 4.41 -2.18 -6.84
N SER A 9 3.26 -2.15 -6.18
CA SER A 9 3.14 -1.66 -4.79
C SER A 9 3.99 -2.48 -3.82
N ILE A 10 4.06 -3.81 -3.98
CA ILE A 10 4.92 -4.66 -3.16
C ILE A 10 6.40 -4.31 -3.40
N ILE A 11 6.82 -4.12 -4.65
CA ILE A 11 8.20 -3.71 -4.97
C ILE A 11 8.55 -2.35 -4.35
N ILE A 12 7.66 -1.36 -4.47
CA ILE A 12 7.86 -0.03 -3.88
C ILE A 12 7.96 -0.11 -2.36
N PHE A 13 7.11 -0.92 -1.73
CA PHE A 13 7.18 -1.16 -0.28
C PHE A 13 8.50 -1.82 0.14
N LEU A 14 8.97 -2.85 -0.59
CA LEU A 14 10.26 -3.49 -0.31
C LEU A 14 11.42 -2.51 -0.49
N LEU A 15 11.41 -1.71 -1.56
CA LEU A 15 12.45 -0.72 -1.82
C LEU A 15 12.48 0.37 -0.73
N ALA A 16 11.32 0.85 -0.29
CA ALA A 16 11.21 1.79 0.81
C ALA A 16 11.70 1.19 2.13
N SER A 17 11.40 -0.09 2.40
CA SER A 17 11.88 -0.81 3.59
C SER A 17 13.40 -0.91 3.62
N ILE A 18 14.02 -1.26 2.49
CA ILE A 18 15.47 -1.31 2.35
C ILE A 18 16.08 0.09 2.54
N ALA A 19 15.50 1.12 1.94
CA ALA A 19 15.96 2.50 2.08
C ALA A 19 15.84 2.99 3.53
N TYR A 20 14.80 2.59 4.26
CA TYR A 20 14.63 2.88 5.67
C TYR A 20 15.66 2.16 6.53
N GLN A 21 15.94 0.88 6.26
CA GLN A 21 16.91 0.07 7.00
C GLN A 21 18.36 0.55 6.79
N LEU A 22 18.69 0.95 5.57
CA LEU A 22 20.00 1.52 5.22
C LEU A 22 20.15 2.99 5.62
N GLY A 23 19.03 3.65 5.91
CA GLY A 23 19.01 5.02 6.39
C GLY A 23 19.70 5.13 7.75
N ASP A 24 20.78 5.89 7.79
CA ASP A 24 21.37 6.41 9.02
C ASP A 24 20.40 7.46 9.63
N GLY A 25 20.40 7.64 10.96
CA GLY A 25 19.73 8.76 11.62
C GLY A 25 20.15 10.14 11.12
N ASN A 26 21.23 10.23 10.33
CA ASN A 26 21.69 11.43 9.63
C ASN A 26 21.11 11.59 8.22
N THR A 27 20.22 10.69 7.78
CA THR A 27 19.57 10.78 6.47
C THR A 27 18.67 12.03 6.42
N PRO A 28 18.83 12.92 5.42
CA PRO A 28 18.04 14.13 5.33
C PRO A 28 16.53 13.86 5.38
N TRP A 29 15.82 14.70 6.14
CA TRP A 29 14.37 14.59 6.31
C TRP A 29 13.60 14.60 4.98
N LEU A 30 14.13 15.31 3.98
CA LEU A 30 13.59 15.38 2.62
C LEU A 30 13.53 14.00 1.94
N ILE A 31 14.41 13.07 2.32
CA ILE A 31 14.49 11.71 1.77
C ILE A 31 13.73 10.74 2.69
N SER A 32 13.90 10.85 4.01
CA SER A 32 13.28 9.91 4.95
C SER A 32 11.77 10.05 5.03
N VAL A 33 11.23 11.27 4.94
CA VAL A 33 9.77 11.49 5.02
C VAL A 33 9.01 10.81 3.86
N PRO A 34 9.38 10.98 2.58
CA PRO A 34 8.76 10.24 1.49
C PRO A 34 8.86 8.72 1.64
N VAL A 35 10.01 8.21 2.09
CA VAL A 35 10.23 6.78 2.32
C VAL A 35 9.27 6.25 3.40
N LEU A 36 9.10 6.98 4.50
CA LEU A 36 8.17 6.64 5.57
C LEU A 36 6.71 6.67 5.08
N ILE A 37 6.33 7.69 4.30
CA ILE A 37 4.99 7.76 3.71
C ILE A 37 4.72 6.55 2.80
N LEU A 38 5.69 6.13 2.00
CA LEU A 38 5.57 4.93 1.18
C LEU A 38 5.51 3.66 2.03
N LEU A 39 6.37 3.55 3.04
CA LEU A 39 6.44 2.36 3.90
C LEU A 39 5.15 2.13 4.69
N PHE A 40 4.59 3.18 5.29
CA PHE A 40 3.38 3.07 6.10
C PHE A 40 2.09 3.27 5.28
N GLY A 41 2.15 4.03 4.19
CA GLY A 41 1.00 4.30 3.32
C GLY A 41 0.66 3.15 2.39
N THR A 42 1.66 2.43 1.86
CA THR A 42 1.43 1.29 0.95
C THR A 42 0.58 0.16 1.57
N PRO A 43 0.87 -0.35 2.78
CA PRO A 43 0.04 -1.40 3.38
C PRO A 43 -1.38 -0.92 3.67
N LEU A 44 -1.56 0.34 4.09
CA LEU A 44 -2.89 0.93 4.27
C LEU A 44 -3.67 1.01 2.95
N PHE A 45 -3.01 1.45 1.88
CA PHE A 45 -3.59 1.55 0.56
C PHE A 45 -4.03 0.20 0.00
N ILE A 46 -3.21 -0.84 0.17
CA ILE A 46 -3.56 -2.21 -0.21
C ILE A 46 -4.74 -2.70 0.64
N CYS A 47 -4.73 -2.49 1.95
CA CYS A 47 -5.80 -2.91 2.85
C CYS A 47 -7.15 -2.29 2.48
N VAL A 48 -7.19 -0.97 2.27
CA VAL A 48 -8.39 -0.26 1.83
C VAL A 48 -8.88 -0.77 0.47
N SER A 49 -7.97 -1.02 -0.45
CA SER A 49 -8.32 -1.50 -1.79
C SER A 49 -8.93 -2.90 -1.77
N VAL A 50 -8.36 -3.80 -0.96
CA VAL A 50 -8.90 -5.15 -0.75
C VAL A 50 -10.25 -5.10 -0.05
N LEU A 51 -10.39 -4.25 0.98
CA LEU A 51 -11.66 -4.08 1.70
C LEU A 51 -12.75 -3.51 0.79
N TYR A 52 -12.40 -2.56 -0.07
CA TYR A 52 -13.31 -2.00 -1.06
C TYR A 52 -13.74 -3.06 -2.08
N GLU A 53 -12.81 -3.83 -2.64
CA GLU A 53 -13.14 -4.95 -3.53
C GLU A 53 -14.05 -5.96 -2.84
N LEU A 54 -13.76 -6.34 -1.58
CA LEU A 54 -14.58 -7.26 -0.80
C LEU A 54 -15.99 -6.72 -0.54
N SER A 55 -16.12 -5.45 -0.16
CA SER A 55 -17.42 -4.81 0.08
C SER A 55 -18.28 -4.71 -1.18
N ASN A 56 -17.67 -4.63 -2.36
CA ASN A 56 -18.37 -4.61 -3.64
C ASN A 56 -18.72 -6.01 -4.16
N LEU A 57 -18.19 -7.07 -3.54
CA LEU A 57 -18.54 -8.46 -3.83
C LEU A 57 -19.71 -8.96 -2.99
N GLU A 58 -20.23 -8.15 -2.06
CA GLU A 58 -21.42 -8.51 -1.28
C GLU A 58 -22.67 -8.50 -2.20
N PRO A 59 -23.37 -9.63 -2.37
CA PRO A 59 -24.43 -9.74 -3.36
C PRO A 59 -25.65 -8.91 -2.93
N ARG A 60 -25.86 -7.77 -3.60
CA ARG A 60 -27.12 -7.02 -3.59
C ARG A 60 -28.23 -7.68 -4.43
N ASP A 61 -28.16 -8.98 -4.68
CA ASP A 61 -29.13 -9.69 -5.53
C ASP A 61 -30.27 -10.37 -4.75
N GLU A 62 -30.21 -10.44 -3.42
CA GLU A 62 -31.28 -11.11 -2.64
C GLU A 62 -32.45 -10.19 -2.22
N LEU A 63 -32.40 -8.89 -2.51
CA LEU A 63 -33.45 -7.94 -2.08
C LEU A 63 -34.48 -7.58 -3.16
N LYS A 64 -34.57 -8.39 -4.23
CA LYS A 64 -35.62 -8.24 -5.25
C LYS A 64 -36.35 -9.57 -5.49
N LYS A 65 -36.91 -10.14 -4.43
CA LYS A 65 -37.91 -11.21 -4.51
C LYS A 65 -39.30 -10.66 -4.28
#